data_AF-A0A3P6FQ53-F1
#
_entry.id   AF-A0A3P6FQ53-F1
#
_cell.length_a   1.000
_cell.length_b   1.000
_cell.length_c   1.000
_cell.angle_alpha   90.00
_cell.angle_beta   90.00
_cell.angle_gamma   90.00
#
_symmetry.space_group_name_H-M   'P 1'
#
loop_
_entity.id
_entity.type
_entity.pdbx_description
1 polymer ?
#
loop_
_entity_poly.entity_id
_entity_poly.type
_entity_poly.pdbx_seq_one_letter_code
_entity_poly.pdbx_strand_id
1 'polypeptide(L)'
;MKVKFSPVRNNDRRGRNVRSRYVSDFEMNGADYAPQPNDAKKERDKVRKIEYRNHEQFRHDVWQIQLNAHLYNNNGRNPGIPPLADQLLEICDCLLEDYGDQLAEAEKGIDR
;
A
#
# COMPACT_ATOMS: atom_id res chain seq x y z
N MET A 1 -14.05 -2.42 -14.40
CA MET A 1 -12.89 -1.87 -15.16
C MET A 1 -11.65 -2.63 -14.73
N LYS A 2 -10.88 -3.23 -15.65
CA LYS A 2 -9.59 -3.86 -15.33
C LYS A 2 -8.49 -2.82 -15.54
N VAL A 3 -7.95 -2.27 -14.45
CA VAL A 3 -6.79 -1.36 -14.49
C VAL A 3 -5.57 -2.21 -14.81
N LYS A 4 -4.94 -1.99 -15.97
CA LYS A 4 -3.66 -2.64 -16.31
C LYS A 4 -2.54 -1.81 -15.68
N PHE A 5 -1.92 -2.33 -14.64
CA PHE A 5 -0.69 -1.76 -14.09
C PHE A 5 0.49 -2.11 -15.00
N SER A 6 1.25 -1.11 -15.44
CA SER A 6 2.55 -1.32 -16.09
C SER A 6 3.56 -1.79 -15.04
N PRO A 7 4.30 -2.89 -15.25
CA PRO A 7 5.23 -3.40 -14.26
C PRO A 7 6.51 -2.54 -14.27
N VAL A 8 6.70 -1.72 -13.24
CA VAL A 8 8.04 -1.25 -12.88
C VAL A 8 8.78 -2.44 -12.29
N ARG A 9 9.93 -2.81 -12.89
CA ARG A 9 10.78 -3.92 -12.44
C ARG A 9 11.46 -3.54 -11.12
N ASN A 10 10.92 -3.96 -9.99
CA ASN A 10 11.60 -3.92 -8.71
C ASN A 10 11.85 -5.33 -8.21
N ASN A 11 13.11 -5.73 -8.26
CA ASN A 11 13.61 -6.93 -7.59
C ASN A 11 13.99 -6.55 -6.16
N ASP A 12 13.64 -7.37 -5.17
CA ASP A 12 14.22 -7.27 -3.82
C ASP A 12 15.75 -7.47 -3.87
N ARG A 13 16.44 -7.27 -2.73
CA ARG A 13 17.87 -7.57 -2.58
C ARG A 13 18.24 -9.04 -2.88
N ARG A 14 17.24 -9.92 -3.06
CA ARG A 14 17.37 -11.35 -3.41
C ARG A 14 16.92 -11.65 -4.85
N GLY A 15 16.69 -10.63 -5.68
CA GLY A 15 16.32 -10.81 -7.09
C GLY A 15 14.87 -11.22 -7.36
N ARG A 16 14.00 -11.23 -6.34
CA ARG A 16 12.60 -11.65 -6.45
C ARG A 16 11.73 -10.45 -6.79
N ASN A 17 10.85 -10.59 -7.78
CA ASN A 17 9.90 -9.56 -8.17
C ASN A 17 8.88 -9.35 -7.03
N VAL A 18 9.10 -8.29 -6.23
CA VAL A 18 8.32 -7.99 -5.01
C VAL A 18 6.88 -7.66 -5.39
N ARG A 19 6.71 -6.97 -6.51
CA ARG A 19 5.41 -6.57 -7.07
C ARG A 19 4.55 -7.78 -7.43
N SER A 20 5.15 -8.88 -7.87
CA SER A 20 4.41 -10.09 -8.26
C SER A 20 3.90 -10.91 -7.09
N ARG A 21 4.50 -10.79 -5.90
CA ARG A 21 4.15 -11.62 -4.73
C ARG A 21 2.98 -11.05 -3.93
N TYR A 22 2.85 -9.72 -3.86
CA TYR A 22 1.78 -9.07 -3.09
C TYR A 22 0.54 -8.72 -3.92
N VAL A 23 0.71 -8.48 -5.23
CA VAL A 23 -0.44 -8.30 -6.14
C VAL A 23 -1.29 -9.58 -6.22
N SER A 24 -0.68 -10.77 -6.16
CA SER A 24 -1.41 -12.05 -6.17
C SER A 24 -2.19 -12.32 -4.89
N ASP A 25 -1.63 -11.97 -3.73
CA ASP A 25 -2.21 -12.32 -2.43
C ASP A 25 -3.42 -11.43 -2.08
N PHE A 26 -3.45 -10.20 -2.61
CA PHE A 26 -4.55 -9.25 -2.37
C PHE A 26 -5.62 -9.25 -3.49
N GLU A 27 -5.28 -9.58 -4.74
CA GLU A 27 -6.27 -9.84 -5.80
C GLU A 27 -7.14 -11.07 -5.49
N MET A 28 -6.62 -12.04 -4.72
CA MET A 28 -7.33 -13.24 -4.28
C MET A 28 -8.39 -13.01 -3.19
N ASN A 29 -8.33 -11.90 -2.45
CA ASN A 29 -9.24 -11.60 -1.34
C ASN A 29 -10.35 -10.60 -1.66
N GLY A 30 -10.61 -10.32 -2.95
CA GLY A 30 -11.92 -9.96 -3.49
C GLY A 30 -12.79 -8.96 -2.69
N ALA A 31 -12.23 -8.05 -1.91
CA ALA A 31 -13.01 -7.07 -1.18
C ALA A 31 -13.47 -6.03 -2.20
N ASP A 32 -14.79 -5.91 -2.36
CA ASP A 32 -15.45 -4.90 -3.19
C ASP A 32 -14.79 -3.53 -3.00
N TYR A 33 -14.00 -3.12 -4.00
CA TYR A 33 -13.31 -1.85 -3.96
C TYR A 33 -14.30 -0.71 -4.22
N ALA A 34 -14.70 -0.01 -3.16
CA ALA A 34 -15.31 1.30 -3.25
C ALA A 34 -14.21 2.37 -3.13
N PRO A 35 -13.96 3.21 -4.16
CA PRO A 35 -13.01 4.30 -4.05
C PRO A 35 -13.45 5.24 -2.93
N GLN A 36 -12.77 5.15 -1.78
CA GLN A 36 -12.94 6.07 -0.67
C GLN A 36 -11.84 7.12 -0.71
N PRO A 37 -12.12 8.37 -0.37
CA PRO A 37 -11.08 9.37 -0.18
C PRO A 37 -10.22 8.96 1.03
N ASN A 38 -9.07 8.38 0.72
CA ASN A 38 -7.94 8.20 1.64
C ASN A 38 -6.82 9.12 1.18
N ASP A 39 -6.24 9.85 2.13
CA ASP A 39 -5.17 10.81 1.94
C ASP A 39 -4.13 10.67 3.08
N ALA A 40 -2.86 10.99 2.78
CA ALA A 40 -1.75 10.78 3.71
C ALA A 40 -1.91 11.55 5.04
N LYS A 41 -2.70 12.64 5.08
CA LYS A 41 -3.00 13.37 6.30
C LYS A 41 -3.89 12.54 7.24
N LYS A 42 -4.94 11.92 6.69
CA LYS A 42 -5.84 11.02 7.41
C LYS A 42 -5.10 9.78 7.92
N GLU A 43 -4.22 9.19 7.12
CA GLU A 43 -3.39 8.06 7.58
C GLU A 43 -2.47 8.44 8.73
N ARG A 44 -1.79 9.59 8.64
CA ARG A 44 -0.93 10.08 9.73
C ARG A 44 -1.72 10.29 11.02
N ASP A 45 -2.96 10.77 10.91
CA ASP A 45 -3.83 10.95 12.08
C ASP A 45 -4.28 9.60 12.67
N LYS A 46 -4.54 8.58 11.84
CA LYS A 46 -4.80 7.20 12.28
C LYS A 46 -3.61 6.56 13.00
N VAL A 47 -2.39 6.73 12.46
CA VAL A 47 -1.16 6.26 13.13
C VAL A 47 -1.01 6.92 14.50
N ARG A 48 -1.20 8.25 14.59
CA ARG A 48 -1.10 8.99 15.86
C ARG A 48 -2.13 8.55 16.89
N LYS A 49 -3.31 8.13 16.45
CA LYS A 49 -4.38 7.63 17.31
C LYS A 49 -4.28 6.13 17.59
N ILE A 50 -3.25 5.44 17.07
CA ILE A 50 -3.06 3.99 17.21
C ILE A 50 -4.31 3.24 16.71
N GLU A 51 -4.91 3.72 15.62
CA GLU A 51 -6.10 3.09 15.03
C GLU A 51 -5.75 1.83 14.23
N TYR A 52 -4.50 1.71 13.75
CA TYR A 52 -4.02 0.50 13.09
C TYR A 52 -3.64 -0.54 14.13
N ARG A 53 -4.30 -1.70 14.06
CA ARG A 53 -4.04 -2.84 14.94
C ARG A 53 -2.95 -3.75 14.41
N ASN A 54 -2.70 -3.70 13.10
CA ASN A 54 -1.62 -4.40 12.44
C ASN A 54 -1.12 -3.61 11.22
N HIS A 55 0.07 -3.97 10.77
CA HIS A 55 0.75 -3.38 9.64
C HIS A 55 0.01 -3.63 8.32
N GLU A 56 -0.77 -4.71 8.19
CA GLU A 56 -1.58 -4.97 7.00
C GLU A 56 -2.69 -3.93 6.80
N GLN A 57 -3.34 -3.47 7.88
CA GLN A 57 -4.35 -2.41 7.82
C GLN A 57 -3.74 -1.07 7.37
N PHE A 58 -2.57 -0.72 7.91
CA PHE A 58 -1.81 0.44 7.46
C PHE A 58 -1.45 0.31 5.97
N ARG A 59 -0.96 -0.86 5.58
CA ARG A 59 -0.52 -1.14 4.22
C ARG A 59 -1.66 -1.05 3.20
N HIS A 60 -2.86 -1.49 3.59
CA HIS A 60 -4.06 -1.40 2.78
C HIS A 60 -4.45 0.06 2.49
N ASP A 61 -4.40 0.93 3.50
CA ASP A 61 -4.73 2.34 3.30
C ASP A 61 -3.74 3.03 2.33
N VAL A 62 -2.44 2.74 2.46
CA VAL A 62 -1.41 3.25 1.53
C VAL A 62 -1.64 2.74 0.10
N TRP A 63 -2.06 1.49 -0.05
CA TRP A 63 -2.46 0.95 -1.36
C TRP A 63 -3.66 1.69 -1.94
N GLN A 64 -4.66 2.03 -1.12
CA GLN A 64 -5.79 2.83 -1.58
C GLN A 64 -5.36 4.23 -2.05
N ILE A 65 -4.37 4.86 -1.41
CA ILE A 65 -3.79 6.12 -1.91
C ILE A 65 -3.23 5.94 -3.32
N GLN A 66 -2.43 4.89 -3.54
CA GLN A 66 -1.84 4.60 -4.85
C GLN A 66 -2.91 4.34 -5.90
N LEU A 67 -3.92 3.52 -5.58
CA LEU A 67 -5.00 3.21 -6.51
C LEU A 67 -5.83 4.45 -6.85
N ASN A 68 -6.19 5.25 -5.85
CA ASN A 68 -6.90 6.53 -6.04
C ASN A 68 -6.09 7.52 -6.88
N ALA A 69 -4.77 7.58 -6.68
CA ALA A 69 -3.89 8.42 -7.47
C ALA A 69 -3.98 8.09 -8.97
N HIS A 70 -3.99 6.80 -9.33
CA HIS A 70 -4.16 6.37 -10.72
C HIS A 70 -5.60 6.62 -11.22
N LEU A 71 -6.62 6.33 -10.41
CA LEU A 71 -8.03 6.49 -10.81
C LEU A 71 -8.42 7.95 -11.07
N TYR A 72 -8.04 8.87 -10.18
CA TYR A 72 -8.43 10.28 -10.29
C TYR A 72 -7.55 11.10 -11.24
N ASN A 73 -6.36 10.60 -11.60
CA ASN A 73 -5.42 11.32 -12.47
C ASN A 73 -5.20 10.65 -13.84
N ASN A 74 -6.06 9.69 -14.22
CA ASN A 74 -5.96 8.96 -15.50
C ASN A 74 -6.15 9.82 -16.76
N ASN A 75 -6.71 11.03 -16.62
CA ASN A 75 -6.92 12.00 -17.70
C ASN A 75 -5.73 12.96 -17.90
N GLY A 76 -4.63 12.75 -17.20
CA GLY A 76 -3.41 13.56 -17.32
C GLY A 76 -3.44 14.89 -16.55
N ARG A 77 -4.43 15.12 -15.67
CA ARG A 77 -4.54 16.37 -14.89
C ARG A 77 -3.37 16.60 -13.94
N ASN A 78 -2.83 15.54 -13.35
CA ASN A 78 -1.67 15.59 -12.45
C ASN A 78 -0.70 14.43 -12.76
N PRO A 79 0.08 14.50 -13.85
CA PRO A 79 0.84 13.36 -14.35
C PRO A 79 1.97 12.90 -13.41
N GLY A 80 2.43 13.77 -12.50
CA GLY A 80 3.44 13.43 -11.49
C GLY A 80 2.90 12.72 -10.25
N ILE A 81 1.58 12.74 -10.00
CA ILE A 81 0.99 12.14 -8.79
C ILE A 81 1.02 10.60 -8.84
N PRO A 82 0.60 9.93 -9.92
CA PRO A 82 0.61 8.46 -9.94
C PRO A 82 2.01 7.84 -9.75
N PRO A 83 3.08 8.33 -10.43
CA PRO A 83 4.44 7.83 -10.19
C PRO A 83 4.94 8.07 -8.76
N LEU A 84 4.57 9.20 -8.15
CA LEU A 84 4.92 9.48 -6.76
C LEU A 84 4.19 8.52 -5.80
N ALA A 85 2.94 8.20 -6.08
CA ALA A 85 2.17 7.25 -5.28
C ALA A 85 2.69 5.81 -5.44
N ASP A 86 3.20 5.45 -6.62
CA ASP A 86 3.91 4.18 -6.82
C ASP A 86 5.18 4.10 -5.96
N GLN A 87 5.96 5.18 -5.90
CA GLN A 87 7.16 5.27 -5.04
C GLN A 87 6.83 5.21 -3.55
N LEU A 88 5.76 5.89 -3.12
CA LEU A 88 5.28 5.83 -1.74
C LEU A 88 4.99 4.38 -1.34
N LEU A 89 4.25 3.68 -2.20
CA LEU A 89 3.87 2.29 -1.98
C LEU A 89 5.09 1.37 -1.84
N GLU A 90 6.07 1.55 -2.73
CA GLU A 90 7.31 0.78 -2.72
C GLU A 90 8.14 1.01 -1.46
N ILE A 91 8.29 2.27 -1.03
CA ILE A 91 9.02 2.61 0.19
C ILE A 91 8.30 1.99 1.40
N CYS A 92 6.97 2.06 1.43
CA CYS A 92 6.18 1.42 2.47
C CYS A 92 6.39 -0.10 2.50
N ASP A 93 6.38 -0.78 1.34
CA ASP A 93 6.66 -2.23 1.25
C ASP A 93 8.05 -2.57 1.82
N CYS A 94 9.08 -1.86 1.37
CA CYS A 94 10.45 -2.09 1.84
C CYS A 94 10.58 -1.92 3.36
N LEU A 95 9.95 -0.89 3.93
CA LEU A 95 9.99 -0.65 5.37
C LEU A 95 9.21 -1.70 6.15
N LEU A 96 8.02 -2.10 5.68
CA LEU A 96 7.26 -3.15 6.34
C LEU A 96 7.98 -4.50 6.30
N GLU A 97 8.70 -4.82 5.21
CA GLU A 97 9.54 -6.03 5.13
C GLU A 97 10.73 -5.94 6.09
N ASP A 98 11.45 -4.81 6.10
CA ASP A 98 12.63 -4.61 6.96
C ASP A 98 12.29 -4.65 8.47
N TYR A 99 11.08 -4.19 8.85
CA TYR A 99 10.61 -4.17 10.24
C TYR A 99 9.61 -5.29 10.56
N GLY A 100 9.35 -6.23 9.64
CA GLY A 100 8.25 -7.19 9.74
C GLY A 100 8.25 -8.01 11.03
N ASP A 101 9.41 -8.56 11.42
CA ASP A 101 9.53 -9.35 12.66
C ASP A 101 9.23 -8.52 13.91
N GLN A 102 9.69 -7.27 13.97
CA GLN A 102 9.45 -6.37 15.11
C GLN A 102 7.99 -5.95 15.20
N LEU A 103 7.37 -5.68 14.04
CA LEU A 103 5.96 -5.34 13.93
C LEU A 103 5.10 -6.54 14.36
N ALA A 104 5.40 -7.74 13.87
CA ALA A 104 4.67 -8.96 14.23
C ALA A 104 4.74 -9.26 15.74
N GLU A 105 5.90 -9.07 16.38
CA GLU A 105 6.00 -9.20 17.83
C GLU A 105 5.23 -8.11 18.59
N ALA A 106 5.27 -6.87 18.12
CA ALA A 106 4.51 -5.78 18.73
C ALA A 106 3.00 -5.98 18.62
N GLU A 107 2.52 -6.49 17.47
CA GLU A 107 1.10 -6.72 17.18
C GLU A 107 0.47 -7.81 18.04
N LYS A 108 1.25 -8.84 18.43
CA LYS A 108 0.80 -9.84 19.42
C LYS A 108 0.38 -9.20 20.74
N GLY A 109 0.95 -8.05 21.10
CA GLY A 109 0.62 -7.30 22.32
C GLY A 109 -0.58 -6.36 22.19
N ILE A 110 -1.09 -6.13 20.97
CA ILE A 110 -2.20 -5.21 20.69
C ILE A 110 -3.57 -5.91 20.80
N ASP A 111 -3.58 -7.25 20.80
CA ASP A 111 -4.77 -8.08 21.01
C ASP A 111 -5.10 -8.20 22.52
N ARG A 112 -5.59 -7.10 23.11
CA ARG A 112 -6.23 -7.00 24.43
C ARG A 112 -7.29 -5.91 24.47
#